data_AF-A0AAV4WGR7-F1
#
_entry.id   AF-A0AAV4WGR7-F1
#
_cell.length_a   1.000
_cell.length_b   1.000
_cell.length_c   1.000
_cell.angle_alpha   90.00
_cell.angle_beta   90.00
_cell.angle_gamma   90.00
#
_symmetry.space_group_name_H-M   'P 1'
#
loop_
_entity.id
_entity.type
_entity.pdbx_description
1 polymer ?
#
loop_
_entity_poly.entity_id
_entity_poly.type
_entity_poly.pdbx_seq_one_letter_code
_entity_poly.pdbx_strand_id
1 'polypeptide(L)'
;MPAQDKQRRILPLFEHLASLTTAVLPPDERNPRLRRLGRLRRGTLFSCFHNEHLIEAQELFETLYAAWDFDDFIHLAEQARDIVNEGLFVYSVSVALLHREDCRGVTVPPIQEIFPRSLHPLRDHQPGHQGRSQEG
;
A
#
# COMPACT_ATOMS: atom_id res chain seq x y z
N MET A 1 14.42 -16.19 -12.64
CA MET A 1 13.87 -14.93 -13.20
C MET A 1 14.76 -13.77 -12.78
N PRO A 2 15.28 -12.95 -13.72
CA PRO A 2 16.06 -11.75 -13.44
C PRO A 2 15.33 -10.74 -12.55
N ALA A 3 16.05 -9.97 -11.73
CA ALA A 3 15.47 -8.98 -10.83
C ALA A 3 14.67 -7.89 -11.57
N GLN A 4 15.09 -7.50 -12.78
CA GLN A 4 14.37 -6.54 -13.63
C GLN A 4 12.98 -7.03 -14.07
N ASP A 5 12.83 -8.32 -14.37
CA ASP A 5 11.54 -8.88 -14.77
C ASP A 5 10.57 -8.94 -13.58
N LYS A 6 11.10 -9.26 -12.39
CA LYS A 6 10.35 -9.19 -11.13
C LYS A 6 9.88 -7.76 -10.83
N GLN A 7 10.76 -6.77 -11.02
CA GLN A 7 10.42 -5.35 -10.86
C GLN A 7 9.23 -4.96 -11.75
N ARG A 8 9.24 -5.36 -13.02
CA ARG A 8 8.14 -5.07 -13.97
C ARG A 8 6.79 -5.65 -13.54
N ARG A 9 6.78 -6.76 -12.82
CA ARG A 9 5.54 -7.37 -12.30
C ARG A 9 5.07 -6.76 -10.99
N ILE A 10 5.97 -6.17 -10.21
CA ILE A 10 5.66 -5.58 -8.92
C ILE A 10 5.14 -4.15 -9.06
N LEU A 11 5.71 -3.36 -9.97
CA LEU A 11 5.26 -1.98 -10.23
C LEU A 11 3.74 -1.85 -10.42
N PRO A 12 3.06 -2.64 -11.27
CA PRO A 12 1.61 -2.50 -11.46
C PRO A 12 0.78 -2.86 -10.23
N LEU A 13 1.33 -3.56 -9.24
CA LEU A 13 0.65 -3.81 -7.95
C LEU A 13 0.48 -2.52 -7.14
N PHE A 14 1.41 -1.57 -7.30
CA PHE A 14 1.43 -0.29 -6.58
C PHE A 14 0.78 0.86 -7.36
N GLU A 15 0.54 0.70 -8.66
CA GLU A 15 -0.13 1.72 -9.49
C GLU A 15 -1.65 1.73 -9.25
N HIS A 16 -2.31 2.88 -9.44
CA HIS A 16 -3.78 3.01 -9.39
C HIS A 16 -4.47 2.54 -8.10
N LEU A 17 -3.75 2.41 -6.97
CA LEU A 17 -4.33 1.95 -5.70
C LEU A 17 -5.49 2.84 -5.22
N ALA A 18 -5.37 4.16 -5.36
CA ALA A 18 -6.44 5.12 -5.01
C ALA A 18 -7.66 5.06 -5.94
N SER A 19 -7.56 4.39 -7.09
CA SER A 19 -8.66 4.22 -8.05
C SER A 19 -9.42 2.91 -7.85
N LEU A 20 -8.96 2.03 -6.94
CA LEU A 20 -9.57 0.72 -6.78
C LEU A 20 -10.97 0.87 -6.19
N THR A 21 -11.94 0.30 -6.90
CA THR A 21 -13.37 0.30 -6.56
C THR A 21 -13.60 -0.29 -5.17
N THR A 22 -14.52 0.21 -4.35
CA THR A 22 -14.80 -0.30 -2.99
C THR A 22 -15.36 -1.74 -2.95
N ALA A 23 -15.55 -2.38 -4.11
CA ALA A 23 -16.02 -3.75 -4.23
C ALA A 23 -14.98 -4.73 -3.69
N VAL A 24 -15.37 -5.51 -2.69
CA VAL A 24 -14.54 -6.57 -2.11
C VAL A 24 -14.89 -7.88 -2.81
N LEU A 25 -13.88 -8.61 -3.30
CA LEU A 25 -14.08 -9.93 -3.91
C LEU A 25 -14.85 -10.85 -2.95
N PRO A 26 -15.94 -11.55 -3.36
CA PRO A 26 -16.70 -12.41 -2.46
C PRO A 26 -15.87 -13.58 -1.90
N PRO A 27 -16.08 -14.03 -0.65
CA PRO A 27 -15.29 -15.07 0.00
C PRO A 27 -15.20 -16.41 -0.74
N ASP A 28 -16.18 -16.70 -1.59
CA ASP A 28 -16.29 -17.93 -2.36
C ASP A 28 -15.26 -18.00 -3.51
N GLU A 29 -14.85 -16.85 -4.04
CA GLU A 29 -13.84 -16.74 -5.11
C GLU A 29 -12.42 -16.50 -4.56
N ARG A 30 -12.29 -16.28 -3.24
CA ARG A 30 -10.99 -16.03 -2.59
C ARG A 30 -10.20 -17.32 -2.43
N ASN A 31 -8.89 -17.20 -2.59
CA ASN A 31 -7.96 -18.24 -2.16
C ASN A 31 -8.18 -18.55 -0.66
N PRO A 32 -8.19 -19.84 -0.23
CA PRO A 32 -8.40 -20.22 1.17
C PRO A 32 -7.49 -19.48 2.16
N ARG A 33 -6.27 -19.15 1.72
CA ARG A 33 -5.28 -18.41 2.52
C ARG A 33 -5.71 -16.95 2.80
N LEU A 34 -6.49 -16.34 1.91
CA LEU A 34 -6.92 -14.94 1.98
C LEU A 34 -8.34 -14.77 2.54
N ARG A 35 -9.07 -15.87 2.82
CA ARG A 35 -10.46 -15.82 3.31
C ARG A 35 -10.63 -15.08 4.64
N ARG A 36 -9.59 -15.07 5.48
CA ARG A 36 -9.59 -14.44 6.81
C ARG A 36 -9.34 -12.93 6.77
N LEU A 37 -8.99 -12.39 5.61
CA LEU A 37 -8.67 -10.99 5.37
C LEU A 37 -9.90 -10.20 4.89
N GLY A 38 -9.81 -8.87 4.96
CA GLY A 38 -10.88 -7.93 4.62
C GLY A 38 -11.69 -7.47 5.83
N ARG A 39 -11.06 -7.38 7.01
CA ARG A 39 -11.66 -6.83 8.25
C ARG A 39 -11.69 -5.32 8.18
N LEU A 40 -10.59 -4.69 7.76
CA LEU A 40 -10.52 -3.26 7.50
C LEU A 40 -11.22 -2.92 6.18
N ARG A 41 -12.19 -2.01 6.24
CA ARG A 41 -12.90 -1.56 5.03
C ARG A 41 -11.94 -0.88 4.05
N ARG A 42 -12.23 -1.02 2.77
CA ARG A 42 -11.51 -0.30 1.71
C ARG A 42 -11.89 1.18 1.75
N GLY A 43 -10.95 2.07 1.45
CA GLY A 43 -11.11 3.53 1.55
C GLY A 43 -10.98 4.13 2.95
N THR A 44 -10.75 3.35 4.01
CA THR A 44 -10.41 3.87 5.33
C THR A 44 -8.92 4.10 5.49
N LEU A 45 -8.52 4.99 6.42
CA LEU A 45 -7.11 5.20 6.73
C LEU A 45 -6.52 3.99 7.47
N PHE A 46 -5.51 3.36 6.86
CA PHE A 46 -4.66 2.40 7.55
C PHE A 46 -3.70 3.10 8.52
N SER A 47 -3.43 2.46 9.65
CA SER A 47 -2.46 2.93 10.65
C SER A 47 -1.74 1.73 11.24
N CYS A 48 -0.41 1.69 11.10
CA CYS A 48 0.44 0.65 11.68
C CYS A 48 0.48 0.70 13.22
N PHE A 49 0.01 1.78 13.84
CA PHE A 49 -0.10 1.91 15.30
C PHE A 49 -1.41 1.34 15.85
N HIS A 50 -2.39 1.05 14.99
CA HIS A 50 -3.63 0.40 15.42
C HIS A 50 -3.43 -1.12 15.45
N ASN A 51 -3.61 -1.73 16.63
CA ASN A 51 -3.42 -3.17 16.80
C ASN A 51 -4.27 -3.99 15.82
N GLU A 52 -5.54 -3.64 15.62
CA GLU A 52 -6.43 -4.38 14.72
C GLU A 52 -5.94 -4.35 13.27
N HIS A 53 -5.49 -3.18 12.80
CA HIS A 53 -4.94 -3.00 11.47
C HIS A 53 -3.63 -3.76 11.31
N LEU A 54 -2.78 -3.74 12.34
CA LEU A 54 -1.48 -4.40 12.33
C LEU A 54 -1.63 -5.93 12.33
N ILE A 55 -2.58 -6.48 13.10
CA ILE A 55 -2.89 -7.92 13.12
C ILE A 55 -3.30 -8.38 11.72
N GLU A 56 -4.20 -7.64 11.05
CA GLU A 56 -4.61 -7.99 9.69
C GLU A 56 -3.46 -7.84 8.68
N ALA A 57 -2.61 -6.82 8.84
CA ALA A 57 -1.42 -6.64 8.00
C ALA A 57 -0.43 -7.80 8.18
N GLN A 58 -0.25 -8.27 9.42
CA GLN A 58 0.60 -9.41 9.73
C GLN A 58 0.05 -10.70 9.11
N GLU A 59 -1.25 -10.97 9.22
CA GLU A 59 -1.89 -12.14 8.60
C GLU A 59 -1.67 -12.15 7.07
N LEU A 60 -1.77 -10.98 6.41
CA LEU A 60 -1.49 -10.85 4.98
C LEU A 60 0.01 -11.06 4.68
N PHE A 61 0.90 -10.45 5.46
CA PHE A 61 2.34 -10.63 5.31
C PHE A 61 2.74 -12.10 5.43
N GLU A 62 2.27 -12.82 6.45
CA GLU A 62 2.57 -14.24 6.66
C GLU A 62 2.09 -15.09 5.47
N THR A 63 0.92 -14.77 4.91
CA THR A 63 0.39 -15.44 3.72
C THR A 63 1.28 -15.23 2.50
N LEU A 64 1.73 -13.99 2.26
CA LEU A 64 2.62 -13.63 1.15
C LEU A 64 4.04 -14.19 1.35
N TYR A 65 4.51 -14.25 2.59
CA TYR A 65 5.81 -14.81 2.94
C TYR A 65 5.82 -16.34 2.76
N ALA A 66 4.72 -17.02 3.08
CA ALA A 66 4.57 -18.46 2.90
C ALA A 66 4.33 -18.91 1.43
N ALA A 67 4.23 -17.98 0.48
CA ALA A 67 4.01 -18.35 -0.93
C ALA A 67 5.22 -19.11 -1.50
N TRP A 68 4.96 -20.18 -2.24
CA TRP A 68 5.99 -21.14 -2.64
C TRP A 68 7.02 -20.58 -3.63
N ASP A 69 6.56 -19.74 -4.55
CA ASP A 69 7.39 -19.11 -5.56
C ASP A 69 6.96 -17.66 -5.79
N PHE A 70 7.67 -16.98 -6.68
CA PHE A 70 7.39 -15.59 -7.02
C PHE A 70 6.04 -15.45 -7.75
N ASP A 71 5.64 -16.44 -8.54
CA ASP A 71 4.37 -16.45 -9.26
C ASP A 71 3.17 -16.59 -8.32
N ASP A 72 3.23 -17.50 -7.34
CA ASP A 72 2.25 -17.64 -6.25
C ASP A 72 2.18 -16.35 -5.43
N PHE A 73 3.32 -15.73 -5.14
CA PHE A 73 3.34 -14.42 -4.47
C PHE A 73 2.61 -13.34 -5.27
N ILE A 74 2.85 -13.22 -6.58
CA ILE A 74 2.17 -12.22 -7.42
C ILE A 74 0.67 -12.50 -7.49
N HIS A 75 0.25 -13.75 -7.72
CA HIS A 75 -1.19 -14.08 -7.75
C HIS A 75 -1.89 -13.83 -6.41
N LEU A 76 -1.24 -14.16 -5.29
CA LEU A 76 -1.77 -13.86 -3.96
C LEU A 76 -1.84 -12.35 -3.72
N ALA A 77 -0.85 -11.58 -4.16
CA ALA A 77 -0.86 -10.13 -4.05
C ALA A 77 -1.97 -9.50 -4.91
N GLU A 78 -2.16 -9.96 -6.16
CA GLU A 78 -3.25 -9.52 -7.03
C GLU A 78 -4.62 -9.76 -6.39
N GLN A 79 -4.87 -10.96 -5.84
CA GLN A 79 -6.13 -11.21 -5.12
C GLN A 79 -6.23 -10.38 -3.83
N ALA A 80 -5.16 -10.27 -3.05
CA ALA A 80 -5.17 -9.53 -1.79
C ALA A 80 -5.52 -8.05 -2.03
N ARG A 81 -5.06 -7.48 -3.15
CA ARG A 81 -5.34 -6.11 -3.57
C ARG A 81 -6.84 -5.79 -3.69
N ASP A 82 -7.66 -6.77 -4.10
CA ASP A 82 -9.11 -6.62 -4.21
C ASP A 82 -9.87 -6.93 -2.91
N ILE A 83 -9.20 -7.51 -1.92
CA ILE A 83 -9.79 -7.96 -0.66
C ILE A 83 -9.53 -6.94 0.47
N VAL A 84 -8.28 -6.47 0.60
CA VAL A 84 -7.85 -5.66 1.76
C VAL A 84 -7.81 -4.16 1.45
N ASN A 85 -7.66 -3.37 2.51
CA ASN A 85 -7.43 -1.93 2.41
C ASN A 85 -6.12 -1.61 1.65
N GLU A 86 -6.14 -0.56 0.83
CA GLU A 86 -4.99 -0.12 0.02
C GLU A 86 -3.74 0.16 0.87
N GLY A 87 -3.89 0.84 2.01
CA GLY A 87 -2.76 1.16 2.90
C GLY A 87 -2.18 -0.09 3.57
N LEU A 88 -3.05 -1.03 3.96
CA LEU A 88 -2.66 -2.31 4.53
C LEU A 88 -1.93 -3.18 3.51
N PHE A 89 -2.45 -3.21 2.28
CA PHE A 89 -1.85 -3.93 1.16
C PHE A 89 -0.43 -3.44 0.89
N VAL A 90 -0.26 -2.13 0.70
CA VAL A 90 1.04 -1.51 0.42
C VAL A 90 2.05 -1.83 1.51
N TYR A 91 1.65 -1.69 2.78
CA TYR A 91 2.52 -2.01 3.91
C TYR A 91 2.95 -3.48 3.88
N SER A 92 1.99 -4.40 3.84
CA SER A 92 2.25 -5.85 3.94
C SER A 92 3.09 -6.37 2.78
N VAL A 93 2.80 -5.92 1.55
CA VAL A 93 3.58 -6.29 0.35
C VAL A 93 5.00 -5.74 0.43
N SER A 94 5.17 -4.48 0.85
CA SER A 94 6.51 -3.89 1.01
C SER A 94 7.37 -4.67 2.01
N VAL A 95 6.78 -5.06 3.15
CA VAL A 95 7.47 -5.87 4.16
C VAL A 95 7.78 -7.27 3.61
N ALA A 96 6.85 -7.90 2.88
CA ALA A 96 7.08 -9.20 2.25
C ALA A 96 8.22 -9.17 1.23
N LEU A 97 8.28 -8.14 0.39
CA LEU A 97 9.37 -7.95 -0.58
C LEU A 97 10.74 -7.78 0.09
N LEU A 98 10.79 -7.10 1.24
CA LEU A 98 12.02 -6.89 2.00
C LEU A 98 12.53 -8.19 2.66
N HIS A 99 11.63 -9.05 3.12
CA HIS A 99 11.98 -10.27 3.86
C HIS A 99 12.19 -11.49 2.97
N ARG A 100 11.58 -11.56 1.78
CA ARG A 100 11.74 -12.69 0.86
C ARG A 100 13.07 -12.64 0.13
N GLU A 101 13.83 -13.73 0.21
CA GLU A 101 15.11 -13.86 -0.50
C GLU A 101 14.94 -13.85 -2.03
N ASP A 102 13.81 -14.38 -2.52
CA ASP A 102 13.45 -14.36 -3.95
C ASP A 102 13.28 -12.95 -4.50
N CYS A 103 12.97 -11.97 -3.65
CA CYS A 103 12.74 -10.58 -4.06
C CYS A 103 13.99 -9.71 -3.87
N ARG A 104 15.15 -10.29 -3.51
CA ARG A 104 16.41 -9.55 -3.41
C ARG A 104 16.76 -8.91 -4.75
N GLY A 105 16.92 -7.59 -4.73
CA GLY A 105 17.21 -6.76 -5.90
C GLY A 105 15.99 -6.10 -6.54
N VAL A 106 14.79 -6.32 -6.01
CA VAL A 106 13.59 -5.54 -6.33
C VAL A 106 13.56 -4.30 -5.44
N THR A 107 13.29 -3.14 -6.03
CA THR A 107 13.12 -1.88 -5.30
C THR A 107 11.65 -1.62 -5.06
N VAL A 108 11.26 -1.46 -3.80
CA VAL A 108 9.91 -0.99 -3.44
C VAL A 108 9.80 0.49 -3.83
N PRO A 109 8.77 0.91 -4.61
CA PRO A 109 8.61 2.31 -4.96
C PRO A 109 8.42 3.17 -3.70
N PRO A 110 8.94 4.41 -3.69
CA PRO A 110 8.85 5.27 -2.53
C PRO A 110 7.39 5.55 -2.17
N ILE A 111 7.07 5.51 -0.87
CA ILE A 111 5.70 5.67 -0.38
C ILE A 111 5.04 6.99 -0.80
N GLN A 112 5.83 8.01 -1.13
CA GLN A 112 5.34 9.29 -1.64
C GLN A 112 4.75 9.20 -3.06
N GLU A 113 5.24 8.26 -3.88
CA GLU A 113 4.65 7.96 -5.20
C GLU A 113 3.36 7.14 -5.04
N ILE A 114 3.28 6.30 -4.00
CA ILE A 114 2.14 5.44 -3.74
C ILE A 114 0.98 6.20 -3.08
N PHE A 115 1.28 7.06 -2.11
CA PHE A 115 0.32 7.93 -1.43
C PHE A 115 0.75 9.38 -1.59
N PRO A 116 0.17 10.12 -2.54
CA PRO A 116 0.43 11.55 -2.71
C PRO A 116 -0.28 12.32 -1.58
N ARG A 117 0.18 12.17 -0.32
CA ARG A 117 -0.33 12.93 0.81
C ARG A 117 0.41 14.26 0.90
N SER A 118 -0.12 15.24 0.15
CA SER A 118 0.04 16.69 0.35
C SER A 118 1.33 17.13 1.06
N LEU A 119 2.48 16.92 0.43
CA LEU A 119 3.66 17.75 0.66
C LEU A 119 3.41 19.12 0.00
N HIS A 120 2.42 19.85 0.51
CA HIS A 120 2.49 21.28 0.42
C HIS A 120 3.46 21.70 1.51
N PRO A 121 4.62 22.31 1.18
CA PRO A 121 5.34 23.06 2.18
C PRO A 121 4.32 24.01 2.80
N LEU A 122 4.27 24.10 4.12
CA LEU A 122 3.58 25.21 4.78
C LEU A 122 4.17 26.47 4.15
N ARG A 123 3.43 27.12 3.23
CA ARG A 123 3.89 28.35 2.59
C ARG A 123 4.19 29.29 3.74
N ASP A 124 5.45 29.72 3.81
CA ASP A 124 5.90 30.77 4.70
C ASP A 124 4.85 31.88 4.70
N HIS A 125 4.25 32.09 5.86
CA HIS A 125 3.38 33.22 6.09
C HIS A 125 4.28 34.46 6.01
N GLN A 126 4.39 35.08 4.82
CA GLN A 126 5.07 36.37 4.71
C GLN A 126 4.34 37.39 5.60
N PRO A 127 5.02 38.05 6.54
CA PRO A 127 4.44 39.21 7.20
C PRO A 127 4.58 40.40 6.26
N GLY A 128 3.62 40.55 5.35
CA GLY A 128 3.46 41.76 4.54
C GLY A 128 2.69 42.84 5.29
N HIS A 129 3.26 43.42 6.36
CA HIS A 129 2.74 44.68 6.93
C HIS A 129 3.47 45.86 6.28
N GLN A 130 3.14 46.14 5.02
CA GLN A 130 3.45 47.40 4.38
C GLN A 130 2.44 48.44 4.88
N GLY A 131 2.95 49.48 5.55
CA GLY A 131 2.14 50.60 6.03
C GLY A 131 1.32 51.25 4.91
N ARG A 132 0.08 51.61 5.23
CA ARG A 132 -0.65 52.65 4.53
C ARG A 132 -1.06 53.73 5.52
N SER A 133 -0.45 54.88 5.29
CA SER A 133 -0.90 56.21 5.67
C SER A 133 -2.43 56.34 5.63
N GLN A 134 -2.99 57.00 6.64
CA GLN A 134 -4.21 57.78 6.48
C GLN A 134 -3.86 59.23 6.78
N GLU A 135 -3.78 60.01 5.71
CA GLU A 135 -4.09 61.43 5.70
C GLU A 135 -5.60 61.59 5.95
N GLY A 136 -5.99 62.59 6.75
CA GLY A 136 -7.38 62.93 7.06
C GLY A 136 -7.51 63.72 8.35
#